data_AF-A0A7X3ILE0-F1
#
_entry.id   AF-A0A7X3ILE0-F1
#
_cell.length_a   1.000
_cell.length_b   1.000
_cell.length_c   1.000
_cell.angle_alpha   90.00
_cell.angle_beta   90.00
_cell.angle_gamma   90.00
#
_symmetry.space_group_name_H-M   'P 1'
#
loop_
_entity.id
_entity.type
_entity.pdbx_description
1 polymer ?
#
loop_
_entity_poly.entity_id
_entity_poly.type
_entity_poly.pdbx_seq_one_letter_code
_entity_poly.pdbx_strand_id
1 'polypeptide(L)'
;MSENHDLERQLSEMLTEGEMEDRQNRKEQERELISPRYEVRIQTQMDPIVEETLKYRSMARELDDRYDRYLDKAKQGKPDSTPPKE
;
A
#
# COMPACT_ATOMS: atom_id res chain seq x y z
N MET A 1 23.42 10.56 52.43
CA MET A 1 21.98 10.33 52.20
C MET A 1 21.32 11.58 51.61
N SER A 2 21.97 12.29 50.68
CA SER A 2 21.53 13.63 50.26
C SER A 2 21.34 13.75 48.75
N GLU A 3 22.21 13.13 47.95
CA GLU A 3 22.17 13.25 46.48
C GLU A 3 20.87 12.74 45.85
N ASN A 4 20.32 11.61 46.31
CA ASN A 4 19.04 11.11 45.79
C ASN A 4 17.88 12.06 46.08
N HIS A 5 17.89 12.71 47.25
CA HIS A 5 16.80 13.59 47.64
C HIS A 5 16.86 14.93 46.87
N ASP A 6 18.07 15.39 46.55
CA ASP A 6 18.30 16.56 45.72
C ASP A 6 17.91 16.29 44.25
N LEU A 7 18.20 15.09 43.74
CA LEU A 7 17.78 14.64 42.41
C LEU A 7 16.26 14.51 42.29
N GLU A 8 15.59 13.91 43.29
CA GLU A 8 14.13 13.81 43.34
C GLU A 8 13.47 15.20 43.35
N ARG A 9 14.07 16.15 44.06
CA ARG A 9 13.56 17.52 44.11
C ARG A 9 13.75 18.26 42.78
N GLN A 10 14.91 18.13 42.13
CA GLN A 10 15.15 18.71 40.80
C GLN A 10 14.21 18.10 39.75
N LEU A 11 13.98 16.79 39.81
CA LEU A 11 13.03 16.10 38.93
C LEU A 11 11.60 16.59 39.17
N SER A 12 11.21 16.81 40.43
CA SER A 12 9.91 17.38 40.77
C SER A 12 9.76 18.79 40.20
N GLU A 13 10.74 19.69 40.42
CA GLU A 13 10.73 21.06 39.89
C GLU A 13 10.65 21.06 38.35
N MET A 14 11.40 20.21 37.65
CA MET A 14 11.32 20.09 36.19
C MET A 14 9.96 19.60 35.69
N LEU A 15 9.31 18.69 36.41
CA LEU A 15 7.99 18.15 36.03
C LEU A 15 6.82 19.06 36.39
N THR A 16 6.93 19.88 37.45
CA THR A 16 5.85 20.77 37.91
C THR A 16 5.98 22.20 37.42
N GLU A 17 7.20 22.72 37.26
CA GLU A 17 7.49 24.13 36.95
C GLU A 17 8.22 24.31 35.60
N GLY A 18 8.66 23.22 34.97
CA GLY A 18 9.20 23.27 33.61
C GLY A 18 8.13 23.77 32.63
N GLU A 19 8.50 24.74 31.79
CA GLU A 19 7.66 25.18 30.69
C GLU A 19 7.25 23.94 29.88
N MET A 20 5.94 23.64 29.82
CA MET A 20 5.47 22.64 28.87
C MET A 20 5.85 23.16 27.49
N GLU A 21 6.80 22.48 26.84
CA GLU A 21 7.19 22.78 25.46
C GLU A 21 5.91 23.07 24.66
N ASP A 22 5.89 24.29 24.15
CA ASP A 22 4.71 24.93 23.64
C ASP A 22 3.97 23.98 22.70
N ARG A 23 2.74 23.63 23.07
CA ARG A 23 1.79 22.84 22.26
C ARG A 23 1.41 23.55 20.94
N GLN A 24 2.11 24.63 20.57
CA GLN A 24 1.92 25.41 19.36
C GLN A 24 2.09 24.55 18.11
N ASN A 25 2.97 23.54 18.15
CA ASN A 25 3.21 22.62 17.03
C ASN A 25 2.47 21.29 17.14
N ARG A 26 1.45 21.16 18.01
CA ARG A 26 0.70 19.90 18.12
C ARG A 26 0.07 19.49 16.79
N LYS A 27 -0.44 20.46 16.02
CA LYS A 27 -0.99 20.22 14.67
C LYS A 27 0.07 19.82 13.64
N GLU A 28 1.32 20.26 13.81
CA GLU A 28 2.43 19.92 12.90
C GLU A 28 2.95 18.51 13.22
N GLN A 29 3.13 18.20 14.50
CA GLN A 29 3.44 16.85 14.97
C GLN A 29 2.36 15.84 14.57
N GLU A 30 1.08 16.21 14.69
CA GLU A 30 -0.06 15.40 14.23
C GLU A 30 0.01 15.12 12.72
N ARG A 31 0.53 16.05 11.90
CA ARG A 31 0.67 15.85 10.45
C ARG A 31 1.83 14.95 10.07
N GLU A 32 2.94 15.00 10.81
CA GLU A 32 4.07 14.08 10.62
C GLU A 32 3.72 12.64 10.98
N LEU A 33 2.78 12.47 11.93
CA LEU A 33 2.21 11.17 12.32
C LEU A 33 1.22 10.60 11.27
N ILE A 34 0.73 11.42 10.33
CA ILE A 34 -0.14 10.93 9.26
C ILE A 34 0.73 10.17 8.26
N SER A 35 0.55 8.85 8.25
CA SER A 35 1.12 7.96 7.24
C SER A 35 0.87 8.53 5.85
N PRO A 36 1.90 8.60 4.97
CA PRO A 36 1.75 9.09 3.60
C PRO A 36 0.53 8.47 2.91
N ARG A 37 -0.12 9.24 2.04
CA ARG A 37 -1.22 8.72 1.20
C ARG A 37 -0.66 7.70 0.21
N TYR A 38 -0.60 6.44 0.62
CA TYR A 38 -0.25 5.35 -0.27
C TYR A 38 -1.45 5.01 -1.14
N GLU A 39 -1.24 4.95 -2.45
CA GLU A 39 -2.20 4.36 -3.38
C GLU A 39 -1.99 2.86 -3.43
N VAL A 40 -3.02 2.08 -3.08
CA VAL A 40 -3.02 0.64 -3.33
C VAL A 40 -3.56 0.41 -4.74
N ARG A 41 -2.65 0.07 -5.67
CA ARG A 41 -3.04 -0.36 -7.02
C ARG A 41 -3.20 -1.87 -7.03
N ILE A 42 -4.43 -2.34 -7.07
CA ILE A 42 -4.74 -3.77 -7.18
C ILE A 42 -4.81 -4.09 -8.68
N GLN A 43 -3.87 -4.90 -9.17
CA GLN A 43 -3.97 -5.48 -10.50
C GLN A 43 -5.03 -6.58 -10.48
N THR A 44 -6.01 -6.48 -11.38
CA THR A 44 -7.05 -7.51 -11.54
C THR A 44 -6.40 -8.78 -12.09
N GLN A 45 -6.72 -9.93 -11.49
CA GLN A 45 -6.16 -11.22 -11.92
C GLN A 45 -6.75 -11.73 -13.24
N MET A 46 -7.99 -11.34 -13.55
CA MET A 46 -8.70 -11.77 -14.76
C MET A 46 -9.32 -10.58 -15.49
N ASP A 47 -9.19 -10.56 -16.81
CA ASP A 47 -9.80 -9.56 -17.70
C ASP A 47 -11.11 -10.13 -18.27
N PRO A 48 -12.28 -9.55 -17.92
CA PRO A 48 -13.58 -10.06 -18.37
C PRO A 48 -13.73 -10.05 -19.89
N ILE A 49 -13.09 -9.10 -20.59
CA ILE A 49 -13.19 -8.99 -22.05
C ILE A 49 -12.47 -10.17 -22.72
N VAL A 50 -11.32 -10.56 -22.18
CA VAL A 50 -10.55 -11.70 -22.70
C VAL A 50 -11.31 -13.01 -22.48
N GLU A 51 -11.91 -13.19 -21.30
CA GLU A 51 -12.67 -14.41 -20.99
C GLU A 51 -13.93 -14.54 -21.86
N GLU A 52 -14.67 -13.45 -22.05
CA GLU A 52 -15.84 -13.43 -22.92
C GLU A 52 -15.45 -13.75 -24.38
N THR A 53 -14.43 -13.09 -24.92
CA THR A 53 -13.97 -13.32 -26.30
C THR A 53 -13.47 -14.75 -26.52
N LEU A 54 -12.77 -15.35 -25.54
CA LEU A 54 -12.39 -16.77 -25.60
C LEU A 54 -13.63 -17.68 -25.64
N LYS A 55 -14.63 -17.40 -24.81
CA LYS A 55 -15.86 -18.18 -24.78
C LYS A 55 -16.63 -18.09 -26.10
N TYR A 56 -16.77 -16.90 -26.67
CA TYR A 56 -17.43 -16.73 -27.96
C TYR A 56 -16.65 -17.42 -29.10
N ARG A 57 -15.32 -17.37 -29.08
CA ARG A 57 -14.49 -18.05 -30.08
C ARG A 57 -14.51 -19.57 -29.99
N SER A 58 -14.79 -20.13 -28.81
CA SER A 58 -15.04 -21.57 -28.69
C SER A 58 -16.33 -22.01 -29.40
N MET A 59 -17.29 -21.09 -29.58
CA MET A 59 -18.57 -21.37 -30.21
C MET A 59 -18.59 -21.06 -31.72
N ALA A 60 -17.89 -20.01 -32.16
CA ALA A 60 -17.86 -19.59 -33.55
C ALA A 60 -16.54 -18.92 -33.93
N ARG A 61 -16.12 -19.09 -35.18
CA ARG A 61 -14.93 -18.41 -35.72
C ARG A 61 -15.29 -17.02 -36.23
N GLU A 62 -14.44 -16.04 -35.95
CA GLU A 62 -14.57 -14.70 -36.51
C GLU A 62 -14.30 -14.68 -38.02
N LEU A 63 -14.93 -13.74 -38.73
CA LEU A 63 -14.80 -13.61 -40.19
C LEU A 63 -13.54 -12.85 -40.62
N ASP A 64 -13.05 -11.95 -39.77
CA ASP A 64 -12.06 -10.90 -40.12
C ASP A 64 -10.88 -10.88 -39.14
N ASP A 65 -10.78 -11.88 -38.25
CA ASP A 65 -9.66 -12.10 -37.32
C ASP A 65 -9.22 -10.85 -36.52
N ARG A 66 -10.13 -9.89 -36.32
CA ARG A 66 -9.84 -8.57 -35.73
C ARG A 66 -9.34 -8.67 -34.30
N TYR A 67 -9.83 -9.65 -33.55
CA TYR A 67 -9.45 -9.84 -32.16
C TYR A 67 -8.29 -10.83 -31.97
N ASP A 68 -7.73 -11.41 -33.05
CA ASP A 68 -6.59 -12.34 -32.97
C ASP A 68 -5.39 -11.67 -32.31
N ARG A 69 -5.06 -10.47 -32.80
CA ARG A 69 -3.93 -9.66 -32.29
C ARG A 69 -4.08 -9.30 -30.82
N TYR A 70 -5.33 -9.13 -30.36
CA TYR A 70 -5.61 -8.78 -28.97
C TYR A 70 -5.47 -10.01 -28.06
N LEU A 71 -5.98 -11.16 -28.50
CA LEU A 71 -5.84 -12.43 -27.77
C LEU A 71 -4.39 -12.89 -27.67
N ASP A 72 -3.58 -12.69 -28.70
CA ASP A 72 -2.17 -13.06 -28.66
C ASP A 72 -1.37 -12.20 -27.68
N LYS A 73 -1.71 -10.91 -27.54
CA LYS A 73 -1.15 -10.05 -26.49
C LYS A 73 -1.61 -10.48 -25.10
N ALA A 74 -2.89 -10.86 -24.94
CA ALA A 74 -3.42 -11.34 -23.67
C ALA A 74 -2.75 -12.64 -23.19
N LYS A 75 -2.33 -13.52 -24.12
CA LYS A 75 -1.54 -14.73 -23.79
C LYS A 75 -0.14 -14.40 -23.27
N GLN A 76 0.50 -13.35 -23.79
CA GLN A 76 1.85 -12.93 -23.40
C GLN A 76 1.89 -12.24 -22.03
N GLY A 77 0.76 -11.69 -21.55
CA GLY A 77 0.65 -11.00 -20.27
C GLY A 77 0.39 -11.90 -19.06
N LYS A 78 0.22 -13.22 -19.24
CA LYS A 78 0.09 -14.15 -18.11
C LYS A 78 1.47 -14.34 -17.46
N PRO A 79 1.69 -13.97 -16.19
CA PRO A 79 2.89 -14.39 -15.49
C PRO A 79 2.90 -15.92 -15.43
N ASP A 80 4.00 -16.55 -15.83
CA ASP A 80 4.17 -18.00 -15.80
C ASP A 80 3.76 -18.55 -14.43
N SER A 81 2.61 -19.21 -14.36
CA SER A 81 2.16 -19.94 -13.17
C SER A 81 2.89 -21.28 -13.06
N THR A 82 4.21 -21.28 -13.25
CA THR A 82 5.06 -22.45 -13.05
C THR A 82 5.50 -22.45 -11.58
N PRO A 83 4.99 -23.34 -10.71
CA PRO A 83 5.54 -23.47 -9.38
C PRO A 83 7.00 -23.95 -9.48
N PRO A 84 7.91 -23.46 -8.62
CA PRO A 84 9.29 -23.92 -8.60
C PRO A 84 9.31 -25.42 -8.33
N LYS A 85 10.04 -26.18 -9.16
CA LYS A 85 10.36 -27.58 -8.88
C LYS A 85 11.42 -27.61 -7.77
N GLU A 86 11.09 -28.33 -6.69
CA GLU A 86 11.99 -28.72 -5.60
C GLU A 86 13.14 -29.62 -6.09
#